data_AF-A0A3Q8U149-F1
#
_entry.id   AF-A0A3Q8U149-F1
#
_cell.length_a   1.000
_cell.length_b   1.000
_cell.length_c   1.000
_cell.angle_alpha   90.00
_cell.angle_beta   90.00
_cell.angle_gamma   90.00
#
_symmetry.space_group_name_H-M   'P 1'
#
loop_
_entity.id
_entity.type
_entity.pdbx_description
1 polymer ?
#
loop_
_entity_poly.entity_id
_entity_poly.type
_entity_poly.pdbx_seq_one_letter_code
_entity_poly.pdbx_strand_id
1 'polypeptide(L)'
;MLPSSVLTRSFKGLAASLLAASIGFAVPAAQADDSSIVLRGNDGWLFPGWGSLTEVDSRGIEASTALIKDAQQALAARGVQLQVLVLPDKTRFYQDKLPAGKALSPAVQQRYQTILASLRKAGISAIDDEAVLRQLKDGGKDVFYRTDQHWTQAAADATAQATAEQARRDVPALKGTAGSGMQLGSEFKERRYGDLAERFLTPEQRKQTGRETFTVRRQAAANGLLDDAPAPLHVTGHSMVQPYFGFPQKLSNSIDRPVSVNWKPGNVGQWIMLLEYLESADFKRNPPQVLVWQMFEPTYAQGPQASGLWDNASIMSADSWRQRLRAAAGK
;
A
#
# COMPACT_ATOMS: atom_id res chain seq x y z
N MET A 1 -38.56 -70.36 -38.62
CA MET A 1 -37.48 -70.90 -39.47
C MET A 1 -36.14 -70.59 -38.80
N LEU A 2 -35.46 -71.63 -38.31
CA LEU A 2 -34.01 -71.70 -38.13
C LEU A 2 -33.40 -72.21 -39.48
N PRO A 3 -32.07 -72.33 -39.68
CA PRO A 3 -30.89 -71.60 -39.17
C PRO A 3 -29.83 -71.34 -40.29
N SER A 4 -28.59 -70.96 -39.92
CA SER A 4 -27.25 -71.25 -40.53
C SER A 4 -26.39 -69.99 -40.68
N SER A 5 -25.07 -69.92 -40.44
CA SER A 5 -24.06 -70.85 -39.94
C SER A 5 -22.69 -70.08 -39.81
N VAL A 6 -21.93 -70.40 -38.76
CA VAL A 6 -20.47 -70.74 -38.76
C VAL A 6 -19.40 -69.64 -39.00
N LEU A 7 -18.50 -69.42 -38.01
CA LEU A 7 -17.10 -69.87 -38.03
C LEU A 7 -16.32 -69.61 -36.73
N THR A 8 -15.36 -70.50 -36.50
CA THR A 8 -14.48 -70.78 -35.36
C THR A 8 -13.27 -69.85 -35.23
N ARG A 9 -12.73 -69.67 -34.01
CA ARG A 9 -11.35 -70.07 -33.63
C ARG A 9 -10.99 -69.75 -32.17
N SER A 10 -10.35 -70.73 -31.54
CA SER A 10 -9.71 -70.75 -30.22
C SER A 10 -8.57 -69.73 -30.06
N PHE A 11 -8.20 -69.36 -28.83
CA PHE A 11 -6.87 -69.71 -28.27
C PHE A 11 -6.76 -69.42 -26.75
N LYS A 12 -5.93 -70.27 -26.14
CA LYS A 12 -5.55 -70.47 -24.74
C LYS A 12 -5.03 -69.21 -24.03
N GLY A 13 -5.27 -69.14 -22.72
CA GLY A 13 -4.67 -68.14 -21.83
C GLY A 13 -3.24 -68.47 -21.40
N LEU A 14 -2.60 -67.50 -20.74
CA LEU A 14 -1.53 -67.72 -19.79
C LEU A 14 -1.47 -66.54 -18.81
N ALA A 15 -1.53 -66.86 -17.52
CA ALA A 15 -1.27 -65.94 -16.42
C ALA A 15 0.24 -65.69 -16.31
N ALA A 16 0.63 -64.45 -16.01
CA ALA A 16 1.96 -64.11 -15.52
C ALA A 16 1.86 -62.98 -14.49
N SER A 17 2.17 -63.32 -13.25
CA SER A 17 2.36 -62.41 -12.13
C SER A 17 3.67 -61.64 -12.29
N LEU A 18 3.65 -60.32 -12.13
CA LEU A 18 4.85 -59.50 -12.00
C LEU A 18 4.75 -58.64 -10.74
N LEU A 19 5.64 -58.94 -9.79
CA LEU A 19 6.01 -58.09 -8.66
C LEU A 19 6.65 -56.81 -9.21
N ALA A 20 6.05 -55.65 -8.96
CA ALA A 20 6.69 -54.35 -9.21
C ALA A 20 7.24 -53.79 -7.90
N ALA A 21 8.57 -53.71 -7.80
CA ALA A 21 9.25 -52.96 -6.75
C ALA A 21 9.11 -51.46 -7.03
N SER A 22 8.37 -50.75 -6.18
CA SER A 22 8.24 -49.30 -6.22
C SER A 22 9.40 -48.65 -5.46
N ILE A 23 10.37 -48.12 -6.21
CA ILE A 23 11.36 -47.17 -5.69
C ILE A 23 10.62 -45.85 -5.45
N GLY A 24 10.37 -45.54 -4.17
CA GLY A 24 9.79 -44.26 -3.76
C GLY A 24 10.80 -43.14 -3.92
N PHE A 25 10.69 -42.37 -5.02
CA PHE A 25 11.24 -41.02 -5.04
C PHE A 25 10.33 -40.13 -4.21
N ALA A 26 10.77 -39.79 -3.00
CA ALA A 26 10.16 -38.71 -2.25
C ALA A 26 10.41 -37.40 -3.01
N VAL A 27 9.39 -36.94 -3.72
CA VAL A 27 9.35 -35.57 -4.25
C VAL A 27 9.33 -34.63 -3.04
N PRO A 28 10.25 -33.67 -2.91
CA PRO A 28 10.18 -32.71 -1.83
C PRO A 28 8.92 -31.85 -2.03
N ALA A 29 7.91 -32.12 -1.21
CA ALA A 29 6.75 -31.25 -1.07
C ALA A 29 7.16 -30.01 -0.28
N ALA A 30 7.66 -28.97 -0.96
CA ALA A 30 7.77 -27.63 -0.40
C ALA A 30 7.99 -26.57 -1.50
N GLN A 31 6.98 -26.33 -2.33
CA GLN A 31 6.71 -24.97 -2.80
C GLN A 31 5.27 -24.67 -2.42
N ALA A 32 5.10 -24.24 -1.17
CA ALA A 32 3.86 -23.60 -0.75
C ALA A 32 3.78 -22.28 -1.51
N ASP A 33 2.96 -22.29 -2.55
CA ASP A 33 2.51 -21.15 -3.31
C ASP A 33 2.15 -20.01 -2.32
N ASP A 34 2.86 -18.89 -2.38
CA ASP A 34 2.64 -17.71 -1.51
C ASP A 34 1.39 -16.92 -1.98
N SER A 35 0.48 -17.60 -2.68
CA SER A 35 -0.61 -17.05 -3.51
C SER A 35 -1.87 -16.66 -2.73
N SER A 36 -1.82 -16.64 -1.39
CA SER A 36 -2.96 -16.18 -0.59
C SER A 36 -2.95 -14.65 -0.50
N ILE A 37 -4.03 -14.01 -0.99
CA ILE A 37 -4.25 -12.55 -0.91
C ILE A 37 -4.20 -12.03 0.55
N VAL A 38 -4.44 -12.90 1.53
CA VAL A 38 -4.29 -12.63 2.97
C VAL A 38 -3.52 -13.75 3.66
N LEU A 39 -2.52 -13.40 4.48
CA LEU A 39 -1.83 -14.33 5.37
C LEU A 39 -2.53 -14.32 6.74
N ARG A 40 -2.89 -15.51 7.24
CA ARG A 40 -3.50 -15.67 8.57
C ARG A 40 -2.40 -15.95 9.60
N GLY A 41 -2.10 -14.97 10.43
CA GLY A 41 -1.13 -15.05 11.50
C GLY A 41 -1.68 -15.61 12.80
N ASN A 42 -0.85 -15.56 13.84
CA ASN A 42 -1.20 -15.95 15.19
C ASN A 42 -2.08 -14.89 15.87
N ASP A 43 -2.77 -15.27 16.95
CA ASP A 43 -3.62 -14.37 17.75
C ASP A 43 -4.66 -13.58 16.94
N GLY A 44 -5.09 -14.13 15.81
CA GLY A 44 -6.04 -13.51 14.89
C GLY A 44 -5.49 -12.32 14.11
N TRP A 45 -4.17 -12.16 14.01
CA TRP A 45 -3.56 -11.18 13.11
C TRP A 45 -3.72 -11.59 11.65
N LEU A 46 -4.02 -10.61 10.79
CA LEU A 46 -4.07 -10.80 9.35
C LEU A 46 -3.04 -9.88 8.68
N PHE A 47 -2.39 -10.39 7.64
CA PHE A 47 -1.44 -9.62 6.86
C PHE A 47 -1.82 -9.60 5.39
N PRO A 48 -1.56 -8.50 4.68
CA PRO A 48 -1.70 -8.46 3.24
C PRO A 48 -0.73 -9.44 2.56
N GLY A 49 -1.20 -10.16 1.55
CA GLY A 49 -0.41 -11.13 0.77
C GLY A 49 0.28 -10.57 -0.47
N TRP A 50 0.20 -9.25 -0.72
CA TRP A 50 0.75 -8.61 -1.93
C TRP A 50 2.22 -8.17 -1.79
N GLY A 51 2.87 -8.49 -0.67
CA GLY A 51 4.30 -8.26 -0.46
C GLY A 51 5.04 -9.58 -0.33
N SER A 52 6.12 -9.76 -1.08
CA SER A 52 6.99 -10.94 -0.89
C SER A 52 7.68 -10.88 0.47
N LEU A 53 7.63 -11.99 1.20
CA LEU A 53 8.36 -12.19 2.45
C LEU A 53 9.82 -12.60 2.20
N THR A 54 10.16 -13.02 0.98
CA THR A 54 11.46 -13.63 0.66
C THR A 54 12.25 -12.86 -0.39
N GLU A 55 11.58 -12.23 -1.35
CA GLU A 55 12.19 -11.59 -2.53
C GLU A 55 12.15 -10.06 -2.46
N VAL A 56 13.17 -9.44 -3.07
CA VAL A 56 13.26 -7.99 -3.26
C VAL A 56 13.66 -7.73 -4.70
N ASP A 57 12.83 -6.96 -5.41
CA ASP A 57 13.16 -6.48 -6.75
C ASP A 57 13.94 -5.17 -6.67
N SER A 58 15.26 -5.26 -6.46
CA SER A 58 16.14 -4.09 -6.41
C SER A 58 16.15 -3.30 -7.72
N ARG A 59 16.00 -3.97 -8.87
CA ARG A 59 15.93 -3.30 -10.18
C ARG A 59 14.65 -2.49 -10.31
N GLY A 60 13.52 -3.04 -9.85
CA GLY A 60 12.24 -2.33 -9.77
C GLY A 60 12.27 -1.14 -8.80
N ILE A 61 12.97 -1.25 -7.66
CA ILE A 61 13.20 -0.11 -6.74
C ILE A 61 13.96 1.02 -7.45
N GLU A 62 15.05 0.71 -8.15
CA GLU A 62 15.82 1.70 -8.90
C GLU A 62 14.99 2.33 -10.03
N ALA A 63 14.28 1.52 -10.82
CA ALA A 63 13.44 1.97 -11.92
C ALA A 63 12.30 2.89 -11.44
N SER A 64 11.62 2.52 -10.36
CA SER A 64 10.55 3.33 -9.75
C SER A 64 11.11 4.63 -9.17
N THR A 65 12.27 4.58 -8.51
CA THR A 65 12.97 5.79 -8.02
C THR A 65 13.31 6.75 -9.15
N ALA A 66 13.73 6.26 -10.32
CA ALA A 66 13.98 7.10 -11.49
C ALA A 66 12.71 7.80 -12.00
N LEU A 67 11.56 7.10 -12.03
CA LEU A 67 10.28 7.71 -12.38
C LEU A 67 9.85 8.78 -11.36
N ILE A 68 10.03 8.51 -10.06
CA ILE A 68 9.74 9.50 -9.01
C ILE A 68 10.68 10.71 -9.15
N LYS A 69 11.93 10.51 -9.58
CA LYS A 69 12.85 11.62 -9.88
C LYS A 69 12.34 12.47 -11.04
N ASP A 70 11.81 11.86 -12.10
CA ASP A 70 11.18 12.60 -13.21
C ASP A 70 10.01 13.45 -12.71
N ALA A 71 9.15 12.89 -11.84
CA ALA A 71 8.05 13.63 -11.20
C ALA A 71 8.55 14.77 -10.31
N GLN A 72 9.57 14.51 -9.49
CA GLN A 72 10.20 15.53 -8.64
C GLN A 72 10.70 16.72 -9.46
N GLN A 73 11.38 16.47 -10.57
CA GLN A 73 11.90 17.53 -11.45
C GLN A 73 10.79 18.28 -12.18
N ALA A 74 9.73 17.58 -12.59
CA ALA A 74 8.57 18.19 -13.23
C ALA A 74 7.80 19.12 -12.26
N LEU A 75 7.60 18.66 -11.02
CA LEU A 75 6.97 19.43 -9.94
C LEU A 75 7.83 20.61 -9.49
N ALA A 76 9.14 20.41 -9.32
CA ALA A 76 10.06 21.48 -8.94
C ALA A 76 10.09 22.61 -9.98
N ALA A 77 9.98 22.30 -11.27
CA ALA A 77 9.86 23.30 -12.33
C ALA A 77 8.58 24.16 -12.24
N ARG A 78 7.58 23.71 -11.46
CA ARG A 78 6.36 24.44 -11.12
C ARG A 78 6.41 25.07 -9.72
N GLY A 79 7.55 25.03 -9.04
CA GLY A 79 7.69 25.51 -7.67
C GLY A 79 6.99 24.63 -6.62
N VAL A 80 6.71 23.37 -6.96
CA VAL A 80 6.08 22.39 -6.06
C VAL A 80 7.16 21.47 -5.46
N GLN A 81 7.26 21.44 -4.14
CA GLN A 81 8.13 20.52 -3.42
C GLN A 81 7.47 19.13 -3.33
N LEU A 82 8.13 18.11 -3.87
CA LEU A 82 7.70 16.71 -3.70
C LEU A 82 8.27 16.12 -2.42
N GLN A 83 7.40 15.51 -1.62
CA GLN A 83 7.75 14.66 -0.48
C GLN A 83 7.17 13.27 -0.69
N VAL A 84 8.01 12.23 -0.62
CA VAL A 84 7.56 10.84 -0.71
C VAL A 84 7.30 10.30 0.69
N LEU A 85 6.08 9.84 0.94
CA LEU A 85 5.72 9.14 2.17
C LEU A 85 5.73 7.64 1.89
N VAL A 86 6.82 6.95 2.27
CA VAL A 86 6.92 5.49 2.11
C VAL A 86 6.33 4.83 3.35
N LEU A 87 5.17 4.21 3.20
CA LEU A 87 4.53 3.46 4.29
C LEU A 87 5.16 2.08 4.42
N PRO A 88 5.71 1.75 5.61
CA PRO A 88 6.37 0.47 5.85
C PRO A 88 5.37 -0.68 5.84
N ASP A 89 5.85 -1.87 5.49
CA ASP A 89 5.07 -3.09 5.52
C ASP A 89 4.68 -3.45 6.97
N LYS A 90 3.39 -3.75 7.19
CA LYS A 90 2.83 -4.22 8.46
C LYS A 90 3.63 -5.38 9.04
N THR A 91 4.13 -6.28 8.20
CA THR A 91 4.92 -7.45 8.63
C THR A 91 6.16 -7.06 9.42
N ARG A 92 6.76 -5.87 9.18
CA ARG A 92 7.96 -5.39 9.88
C ARG A 92 7.74 -5.18 11.38
N PHE A 93 6.53 -4.81 11.76
CA PHE A 93 6.15 -4.47 13.14
C PHE A 93 5.57 -5.64 13.93
N TYR A 94 5.08 -6.66 13.24
CA TYR A 94 4.35 -7.76 13.86
C TYR A 94 4.88 -9.12 13.37
N GLN A 95 6.20 -9.23 13.24
CA GLN A 95 6.87 -10.46 12.78
C GLN A 95 6.58 -11.65 13.72
N ASP A 96 6.45 -11.39 15.02
CA ASP A 96 6.07 -12.37 16.04
C ASP A 96 4.64 -12.91 15.86
N LYS A 97 3.82 -12.23 15.05
CA LYS A 97 2.44 -12.62 14.73
C LYS A 97 2.30 -13.29 13.36
N LEU A 98 3.38 -13.42 12.58
CA LEU A 98 3.35 -14.17 11.33
C LEU A 98 3.00 -15.65 11.56
N PRO A 99 2.38 -16.34 10.59
CA PRO A 99 2.10 -17.77 10.71
C PRO A 99 3.39 -18.58 10.85
N ALA A 100 3.28 -19.74 11.52
CA ALA A 100 4.39 -20.65 11.70
C ALA A 100 5.08 -21.01 10.37
N GLY A 101 6.41 -20.97 10.35
CA GLY A 101 7.22 -21.24 9.17
C GLY A 101 7.33 -20.08 8.17
N LYS A 102 6.69 -18.92 8.43
CA LYS A 102 6.87 -17.69 7.64
C LYS A 102 7.70 -16.68 8.43
N ALA A 103 8.69 -16.10 7.77
CA ALA A 103 9.54 -15.03 8.30
C ALA A 103 10.04 -14.15 7.15
N LEU A 104 10.40 -12.91 7.46
CA LEU A 104 11.01 -12.02 6.49
C LEU A 104 12.46 -12.46 6.23
N SER A 105 12.83 -12.65 4.96
CA SER A 105 14.23 -12.87 4.59
C SER A 105 15.08 -11.66 4.97
N PRO A 106 16.40 -11.83 5.19
CA PRO A 106 17.29 -10.69 5.45
C PRO A 106 17.20 -9.59 4.39
N ALA A 107 17.01 -9.97 3.12
CA ALA A 107 16.82 -9.02 2.03
C ALA A 107 15.55 -8.18 2.21
N VAL A 108 14.41 -8.81 2.54
CA VAL A 108 13.14 -8.12 2.78
C VAL A 108 13.20 -7.25 4.04
N GLN A 109 13.89 -7.68 5.09
CA GLN A 109 14.11 -6.85 6.28
C GLN A 109 14.87 -5.56 5.94
N GLN A 110 15.77 -5.58 4.96
CA GLN A 110 16.52 -4.40 4.51
C GLN A 110 15.78 -3.54 3.48
N ARG A 111 14.72 -4.05 2.84
CA ARG A 111 14.03 -3.42 1.70
C ARG A 111 13.61 -1.97 1.96
N TYR A 112 12.96 -1.68 3.08
CA TYR A 112 12.54 -0.32 3.42
C TYR A 112 13.70 0.68 3.43
N GLN A 113 14.81 0.31 4.08
CA GLN A 113 16.01 1.14 4.15
C GLN A 113 16.69 1.29 2.79
N THR A 114 16.65 0.25 1.93
CA THR A 114 17.10 0.34 0.53
C THR A 114 16.28 1.34 -0.27
N ILE A 115 14.96 1.38 -0.07
CA ILE A 115 14.07 2.35 -0.73
C ILE A 115 14.42 3.78 -0.28
N LEU A 116 14.52 4.03 1.03
CA LEU A 116 14.89 5.35 1.56
C LEU A 116 16.28 5.79 1.08
N ALA A 117 17.26 4.88 1.05
CA ALA A 117 18.59 5.17 0.55
C ALA A 117 18.57 5.54 -0.95
N SER A 118 17.73 4.88 -1.75
CA SER A 118 17.55 5.18 -3.17
C SER A 118 16.93 6.56 -3.39
N LEU A 119 15.87 6.90 -2.64
CA LEU A 119 15.24 8.23 -2.67
C LEU A 119 16.23 9.33 -2.28
N ARG A 120 16.98 9.13 -1.18
CA ARG A 120 18.01 10.08 -0.72
C ARG A 120 19.12 10.26 -1.75
N LYS A 121 19.62 9.19 -2.37
CA LYS A 121 20.63 9.25 -3.43
C LYS A 121 20.12 10.02 -4.65
N ALA A 122 18.84 9.91 -4.97
CA ALA A 122 18.18 10.68 -6.02
C ALA A 122 17.89 12.15 -5.65
N GLY A 123 18.19 12.57 -4.41
CA GLY A 123 17.89 13.90 -3.90
C GLY A 123 16.39 14.17 -3.76
N ILE A 124 15.61 13.15 -3.41
CA ILE A 124 14.16 13.22 -3.23
C ILE A 124 13.88 13.25 -1.72
N SER A 125 13.10 14.23 -1.27
CA SER A 125 12.66 14.33 0.12
C SER A 125 11.73 13.15 0.45
N ALA A 126 12.04 12.41 1.51
CA ALA A 126 11.28 11.23 1.92
C ALA A 126 11.09 11.23 3.44
N ILE A 127 9.91 10.78 3.88
CA ILE A 127 9.58 10.62 5.29
C ILE A 127 9.92 9.19 5.70
N ASP A 128 10.77 9.03 6.72
CA ASP A 128 11.04 7.74 7.37
C ASP A 128 9.91 7.43 8.36
N ASP A 129 8.83 6.88 7.82
CA ASP A 129 7.65 6.50 8.61
C ASP A 129 7.90 5.22 9.43
N GLU A 130 8.88 4.38 9.06
CA GLU A 130 9.29 3.25 9.92
C GLU A 130 9.76 3.76 11.29
N ALA A 131 10.61 4.79 11.33
CA ALA A 131 11.08 5.37 12.58
C ALA A 131 9.93 5.93 13.44
N VAL A 132 8.99 6.65 12.81
CA VAL A 132 7.81 7.23 13.47
C VAL A 132 6.94 6.14 14.11
N LEU A 133 6.62 5.10 13.34
CA LEU A 133 5.77 4.02 13.81
C LEU A 133 6.49 3.14 14.84
N ARG A 134 7.80 2.93 14.73
CA ARG A 134 8.56 2.20 15.76
C ARG A 134 8.49 2.89 17.12
N GLN A 135 8.67 4.22 17.15
CA GLN A 135 8.54 4.98 18.40
C GLN A 135 7.17 4.81 19.06
N LEU A 136 6.09 4.81 18.27
CA LEU A 136 4.74 4.57 18.78
C LEU A 136 4.57 3.14 19.33
N LYS A 137 5.09 2.15 18.58
CA LYS A 137 5.00 0.74 18.95
C LYS A 137 5.78 0.43 20.23
N ASP A 138 7.00 0.94 20.35
CA ASP A 138 7.83 0.78 21.54
C ASP A 138 7.21 1.46 22.77
N GLY A 139 6.39 2.50 22.54
CA GLY A 139 5.52 3.12 23.55
C GLY A 139 4.25 2.33 23.89
N GLY A 140 4.08 1.11 23.39
CA GLY A 140 2.97 0.21 23.70
C GLY A 140 1.67 0.47 22.91
N LYS A 141 1.72 1.25 21.83
CA LYS A 141 0.57 1.48 20.95
C LYS A 141 0.67 0.65 19.69
N ASP A 142 -0.43 0.01 19.29
CA ASP A 142 -0.49 -0.61 17.97
C ASP A 142 -0.44 0.44 16.86
N VAL A 143 0.33 0.14 15.81
CA VAL A 143 0.50 1.00 14.64
C VAL A 143 -0.29 0.53 13.43
N PHE A 144 -0.69 -0.73 13.39
CA PHE A 144 -1.67 -1.26 12.45
C PHE A 144 -2.79 -1.96 13.22
N TYR A 145 -4.00 -1.94 12.66
CA TYR A 145 -5.10 -2.75 13.15
C TYR A 145 -4.84 -4.24 12.91
N ARG A 146 -5.34 -5.10 13.78
CA ARG A 146 -5.02 -6.53 13.79
C ARG A 146 -5.56 -7.25 12.55
N THR A 147 -6.79 -6.94 12.14
CA THR A 147 -7.54 -7.62 11.07
C THR A 147 -7.72 -6.78 9.80
N ASP A 148 -6.97 -5.69 9.70
CA ASP A 148 -7.07 -4.67 8.66
C ASP A 148 -5.68 -4.32 8.13
N GLN A 149 -5.59 -3.83 6.89
CA GLN A 149 -4.32 -3.39 6.30
C GLN A 149 -3.86 -2.01 6.80
N HIS A 150 -4.78 -1.20 7.33
CA HIS A 150 -4.55 0.20 7.62
C HIS A 150 -3.90 0.43 8.98
N TRP A 151 -3.25 1.60 9.06
CA TRP A 151 -2.69 2.11 10.31
C TRP A 151 -3.77 2.38 11.36
N THR A 152 -3.38 2.47 12.62
CA THR A 152 -4.26 2.97 13.68
C THR A 152 -4.39 4.50 13.60
N GLN A 153 -5.40 5.08 14.25
CA GLN A 153 -5.55 6.54 14.35
C GLN A 153 -4.31 7.21 14.95
N ALA A 154 -3.67 6.59 15.94
CA ALA A 154 -2.46 7.12 16.56
C ALA A 154 -1.28 7.13 15.59
N ALA A 155 -1.13 6.07 14.79
CA ALA A 155 -0.11 5.99 13.75
C ALA A 155 -0.34 7.05 12.66
N ALA A 156 -1.56 7.16 12.13
CA ALA A 156 -1.93 8.20 11.17
C ALA A 156 -1.60 9.61 11.71
N ASP A 157 -1.86 9.85 12.99
CA ASP A 157 -1.59 11.12 13.63
C ASP A 157 -0.10 11.44 13.74
N ALA A 158 0.69 10.45 14.16
CA ALA A 158 2.15 10.59 14.29
C ALA A 158 2.80 10.82 12.91
N THR A 159 2.39 10.05 11.90
CA THR A 159 2.87 10.22 10.52
C THR A 159 2.49 11.60 9.97
N ALA A 160 1.28 12.10 10.27
CA ALA A 160 0.86 13.44 9.87
C ALA A 160 1.69 14.55 10.53
N GLN A 161 2.07 14.39 11.80
CA GLN A 161 2.95 15.33 12.49
C GLN A 161 4.35 15.33 11.89
N ALA A 162 4.94 14.15 11.65
CA ALA A 162 6.24 14.03 10.99
C ALA A 162 6.23 14.62 9.56
N THR A 163 5.15 14.39 8.82
CA THR A 163 4.93 15.00 7.50
C THR A 163 4.87 16.53 7.59
N ALA A 164 4.15 17.07 8.59
CA ALA A 164 4.05 18.51 8.81
C ALA A 164 5.40 19.15 9.16
N GLU A 165 6.22 18.46 9.95
CA GLU A 165 7.58 18.90 10.28
C GLU A 165 8.47 18.92 9.04
N GLN A 166 8.40 17.88 8.20
CA GLN A 166 9.13 17.86 6.93
C GLN A 166 8.67 18.99 6.00
N ALA A 167 7.35 19.22 5.87
CA ALA A 167 6.79 20.32 5.10
C ALA A 167 7.30 21.70 5.57
N ARG A 168 7.35 21.94 6.89
CA ARG A 168 7.93 23.19 7.45
C ARG A 168 9.43 23.32 7.18
N ARG A 169 10.19 22.22 7.19
CA ARG A 169 11.62 22.23 6.88
C ARG A 169 11.86 22.57 5.40
N ASP A 170 11.13 21.91 4.50
CA ASP A 170 11.32 22.07 3.06
C ASP A 170 10.74 23.40 2.54
N VAL A 171 9.62 23.86 3.11
CA VAL A 171 8.92 25.10 2.73
C VAL A 171 8.56 25.91 4.00
N PRO A 172 9.50 26.72 4.53
CA PRO A 172 9.29 27.47 5.78
C PRO A 172 8.13 28.48 5.75
N ALA A 173 7.80 29.00 4.56
CA ALA A 173 6.74 29.98 4.36
C ALA A 173 5.58 29.38 3.52
N LEU A 174 4.73 28.59 4.16
CA LEU A 174 3.47 28.13 3.54
C LEU A 174 2.50 29.30 3.36
N LYS A 175 1.94 29.42 2.15
CA LYS A 175 0.88 30.35 1.76
C LYS A 175 -0.42 30.00 2.47
N GLY A 176 -1.38 30.91 2.38
CA GLY A 176 -2.66 30.80 3.07
C GLY A 176 -2.60 31.35 4.50
N THR A 177 -3.77 31.37 5.14
CA THR A 177 -3.99 32.06 6.42
C THR A 177 -3.67 31.15 7.62
N ALA A 178 -2.90 31.63 8.60
CA ALA A 178 -2.73 30.90 9.86
C ALA A 178 -4.04 30.79 10.64
N GLY A 179 -4.23 29.68 11.34
CA GLY A 179 -5.48 29.30 11.98
C GLY A 179 -6.51 28.65 11.04
N SER A 180 -6.24 28.54 9.73
CA SER A 180 -7.15 27.91 8.77
C SER A 180 -6.94 26.40 8.63
N GLY A 181 -6.03 25.82 9.41
CA GLY A 181 -5.92 24.36 9.55
C GLY A 181 -7.19 23.77 10.14
N MET A 182 -7.49 22.52 9.79
CA MET A 182 -8.68 21.84 10.26
C MET A 182 -8.67 21.71 11.79
N GLN A 183 -9.79 22.07 12.43
CA GLN A 183 -10.04 21.73 13.83
C GLN A 183 -10.31 20.24 13.94
N LEU A 184 -9.66 19.57 14.88
CA LEU A 184 -9.84 18.14 15.07
C LEU A 184 -11.10 17.87 15.88
N GLY A 185 -11.97 17.01 15.35
CA GLY A 185 -13.11 16.50 16.10
C GLY A 185 -12.69 15.46 17.15
N SER A 186 -13.64 15.10 18.01
CA SER A 186 -13.45 14.05 19.01
C SER A 186 -13.20 12.68 18.37
N GLU A 187 -12.40 11.86 19.02
CA GLU A 187 -12.26 10.45 18.66
C GLU A 187 -13.43 9.61 19.23
N PHE A 188 -13.79 8.56 18.52
CA PHE A 188 -14.77 7.58 18.98
C PHE A 188 -14.29 6.16 18.67
N LYS A 189 -14.87 5.20 19.38
CA LYS A 189 -14.57 3.79 19.20
C LYS A 189 -15.70 3.08 18.49
N GLU A 190 -15.36 2.24 17.53
CA GLU A 190 -16.31 1.35 16.86
C GLU A 190 -15.78 -0.08 16.80
N ARG A 191 -16.69 -1.06 16.86
CA ARG A 191 -16.33 -2.47 16.85
C ARG A 191 -16.80 -3.13 15.57
N ARG A 192 -15.85 -3.53 14.72
CA ARG A 192 -16.11 -4.04 13.36
C ARG A 192 -15.07 -5.08 12.94
N TYR A 193 -15.29 -5.69 11.78
CA TYR A 193 -14.24 -6.44 11.12
C TYR A 193 -13.34 -5.47 10.34
N GLY A 194 -12.04 -5.72 10.37
CA GLY A 194 -11.09 -5.03 9.50
C GLY A 194 -11.22 -5.50 8.07
N ASP A 195 -10.64 -4.74 7.15
CA ASP A 195 -10.86 -4.92 5.73
C ASP A 195 -10.27 -6.22 5.17
N LEU A 196 -9.14 -6.70 5.69
CA LEU A 196 -8.58 -8.00 5.36
C LEU A 196 -9.53 -9.12 5.78
N ALA A 197 -10.15 -8.98 6.96
CA ALA A 197 -11.18 -9.91 7.41
C ALA A 197 -12.45 -9.83 6.55
N GLU A 198 -12.97 -8.63 6.31
CA GLU A 198 -14.22 -8.42 5.55
C GLU A 198 -14.15 -8.94 4.12
N ARG A 199 -13.00 -8.77 3.46
CA ARG A 199 -12.84 -9.08 2.04
C ARG A 199 -12.39 -10.52 1.78
N PHE A 200 -11.54 -11.08 2.63
CA PHE A 200 -10.80 -12.30 2.28
C PHE A 200 -11.08 -13.50 3.18
N LEU A 201 -11.81 -13.33 4.29
CA LEU A 201 -12.18 -14.43 5.17
C LEU A 201 -13.62 -14.90 4.95
N THR A 202 -13.84 -16.22 5.04
CA THR A 202 -15.20 -16.79 5.08
C THR A 202 -15.96 -16.33 6.33
N PRO A 203 -17.30 -16.43 6.38
CA PRO A 203 -18.08 -16.11 7.58
C PRO A 203 -17.58 -16.82 8.85
N GLU A 204 -17.24 -18.11 8.75
CA GLU A 204 -16.74 -18.93 9.85
C GLU A 204 -15.36 -18.43 10.32
N GLN A 205 -14.45 -18.17 9.38
CA GLN A 205 -13.12 -17.63 9.67
C GLN A 205 -13.20 -16.23 10.32
N ARG A 206 -14.12 -15.37 9.86
CA ARG A 206 -14.38 -14.06 10.48
C ARG A 206 -14.89 -14.21 11.91
N LYS A 207 -15.85 -15.13 12.14
CA LYS A 207 -16.38 -15.42 13.48
C LYS A 207 -15.26 -15.86 14.44
N GLN A 208 -14.35 -16.72 13.98
CA GLN A 208 -13.19 -17.18 14.76
C GLN A 208 -12.17 -16.05 15.03
N THR A 209 -11.89 -15.22 14.02
CA THR A 209 -10.91 -14.12 14.11
C THR A 209 -11.40 -12.98 15.00
N GLY A 210 -12.73 -12.78 15.04
CA GLY A 210 -13.40 -11.78 15.87
C GLY A 210 -13.23 -10.35 15.37
N ARG A 211 -14.19 -9.50 15.74
CA ARG A 211 -14.13 -8.05 15.51
C ARG A 211 -13.06 -7.40 16.38
N GLU A 212 -12.48 -6.32 15.89
CA GLU A 212 -11.58 -5.45 16.66
C GLU A 212 -12.20 -4.07 16.90
N THR A 213 -11.58 -3.30 17.79
CA THR A 213 -12.01 -1.93 18.11
C THR A 213 -11.14 -0.93 17.35
N PHE A 214 -11.78 -0.21 16.46
CA PHE A 214 -11.18 0.92 15.75
C PHE A 214 -11.36 2.17 16.61
N THR A 215 -10.32 3.00 16.64
CA THR A 215 -10.44 4.39 17.09
C THR A 215 -10.42 5.26 15.86
N VAL A 216 -11.39 6.16 15.74
CA VAL A 216 -11.59 6.96 14.54
C VAL A 216 -11.92 8.38 14.93
N ARG A 217 -11.42 9.36 14.18
CA ARG A 217 -11.72 10.77 14.39
C ARG A 217 -13.02 11.16 13.68
N ARG A 218 -13.95 11.80 14.42
CA ARG A 218 -15.07 12.50 13.79
C ARG A 218 -14.55 13.72 13.03
N GLN A 219 -15.14 14.00 11.88
CA GLN A 219 -14.96 15.33 11.30
C GLN A 219 -15.56 16.36 12.28
N ALA A 220 -14.81 17.43 12.57
CA ALA A 220 -15.36 18.55 13.33
C ALA A 220 -16.52 19.15 12.53
N ALA A 221 -17.56 19.62 13.24
CA ALA A 221 -18.60 20.40 12.60
C ALA A 221 -17.95 21.65 11.96
N ALA A 222 -18.13 21.83 10.66
CA ALA A 222 -17.67 23.02 9.96
C ALA A 222 -18.53 24.21 10.43
N ASN A 223 -18.04 24.96 11.41
CA ASN A 223 -18.63 26.23 11.80
C ASN A 223 -18.17 27.29 10.79
N GLY A 224 -18.95 27.46 9.72
CA GLY A 224 -18.71 28.44 8.65
C GLY A 224 -18.45 27.77 7.30
N LEU A 225 -18.83 28.45 6.21
CA LEU A 225 -18.34 28.10 4.88
C LEU A 225 -16.82 27.98 5.02
N LEU A 226 -16.29 26.77 4.80
CA LEU A 226 -14.87 26.64 4.51
C LEU A 226 -14.68 27.45 3.24
N ASP A 227 -14.05 28.63 3.36
CA ASP A 227 -13.60 29.36 2.18
C ASP A 227 -12.87 28.35 1.29
N ASP A 228 -13.17 28.36 -0.01
CA ASP A 228 -12.50 27.58 -1.07
C ASP A 228 -11.01 28.01 -1.25
N ALA A 229 -10.35 28.36 -0.14
CA ALA A 229 -8.98 28.79 -0.08
C ALA A 229 -8.08 27.64 -0.59
N PRO A 230 -7.23 27.92 -1.60
CA PRO A 230 -6.30 26.94 -2.12
C PRO A 230 -5.44 26.31 -1.02
N ALA A 231 -5.42 24.98 -0.97
CA ALA A 231 -4.57 24.25 -0.04
C ALA A 231 -3.09 24.37 -0.44
N PRO A 232 -2.20 24.91 0.41
CA PRO A 232 -0.76 24.96 0.11
C PRO A 232 -0.11 23.58 0.13
N LEU A 233 -0.78 22.56 0.66
CA LEU A 233 -0.31 21.17 0.66
C LEU A 233 -1.40 20.25 0.08
N HIS A 234 -0.96 19.36 -0.81
CA HIS A 234 -1.79 18.28 -1.35
C HIS A 234 -1.21 16.92 -0.99
N VAL A 235 -2.08 15.97 -0.68
CA VAL A 235 -1.74 14.56 -0.45
C VAL A 235 -2.34 13.72 -1.57
N THR A 236 -1.51 12.90 -2.22
CA THR A 236 -1.98 11.86 -3.13
C THR A 236 -1.52 10.49 -2.63
N GLY A 237 -2.44 9.55 -2.45
CA GLY A 237 -2.14 8.29 -1.77
C GLY A 237 -3.26 7.26 -1.85
N HIS A 238 -3.00 6.06 -1.36
CA HIS A 238 -4.02 5.02 -1.31
C HIS A 238 -4.95 5.17 -0.10
N SER A 239 -5.78 4.17 0.17
CA SER A 239 -6.78 4.18 1.25
C SER A 239 -6.21 4.42 2.67
N MET A 240 -4.90 4.35 2.87
CA MET A 240 -4.24 4.81 4.10
C MET A 240 -4.53 6.27 4.41
N VAL A 241 -4.43 7.14 3.40
CA VAL A 241 -4.60 8.59 3.56
C VAL A 241 -6.06 9.04 3.43
N GLN A 242 -7.02 8.10 3.37
CA GLN A 242 -8.42 8.46 3.30
C GLN A 242 -8.86 9.23 4.57
N PRO A 243 -9.80 10.19 4.46
CA PRO A 243 -10.23 10.99 5.61
C PRO A 243 -10.73 10.19 6.81
N TYR A 244 -11.24 8.97 6.61
CA TYR A 244 -11.68 8.11 7.71
C TYR A 244 -10.55 7.83 8.73
N PHE A 245 -9.30 7.65 8.32
CA PHE A 245 -8.19 7.41 9.27
C PHE A 245 -7.58 8.70 9.84
N GLY A 246 -8.06 9.87 9.42
CA GLY A 246 -7.71 11.14 10.05
C GLY A 246 -6.36 11.75 9.68
N PHE A 247 -5.54 11.09 8.84
CA PHE A 247 -4.24 11.61 8.39
C PHE A 247 -4.33 13.00 7.76
N PRO A 248 -5.13 13.26 6.70
CA PRO A 248 -5.15 14.58 6.07
C PRO A 248 -5.68 15.68 7.01
N GLN A 249 -6.62 15.33 7.91
CA GLN A 249 -7.12 16.26 8.92
C GLN A 249 -6.05 16.61 9.96
N LYS A 250 -5.33 15.59 10.47
CA LYS A 250 -4.22 15.82 11.40
C LYS A 250 -3.10 16.62 10.73
N LEU A 251 -2.82 16.34 9.46
CA LEU A 251 -1.82 17.08 8.71
C LEU A 251 -2.23 18.54 8.58
N SER A 252 -3.46 18.82 8.16
CA SER A 252 -4.02 20.18 8.08
C SER A 252 -3.96 20.91 9.42
N ASN A 253 -4.35 20.24 10.50
CA ASN A 253 -4.22 20.78 11.86
C ASN A 253 -2.76 21.09 12.22
N SER A 254 -1.84 20.19 11.87
CA SER A 254 -0.43 20.29 12.27
C SER A 254 0.36 21.32 11.46
N ILE A 255 0.04 21.53 10.19
CA ILE A 255 0.63 22.61 9.37
C ILE A 255 -0.11 23.93 9.51
N ASP A 256 -1.22 23.94 10.24
CA ASP A 256 -2.09 25.10 10.45
C ASP A 256 -2.57 25.75 9.13
N ARG A 257 -2.85 24.93 8.12
CA ARG A 257 -3.31 25.33 6.77
C ARG A 257 -4.23 24.26 6.17
N PRO A 258 -5.04 24.57 5.14
CA PRO A 258 -5.85 23.59 4.46
C PRO A 258 -4.96 22.53 3.78
N VAL A 259 -5.41 21.28 3.81
CA VAL A 259 -4.80 20.16 3.07
C VAL A 259 -5.85 19.57 2.16
N SER A 260 -5.53 19.47 0.88
CA SER A 260 -6.34 18.74 -0.08
C SER A 260 -5.82 17.31 -0.24
N VAL A 261 -6.71 16.38 -0.60
CA VAL A 261 -6.35 14.97 -0.77
C VAL A 261 -7.11 14.34 -1.92
N ASN A 262 -6.42 13.60 -2.78
CA ASN A 262 -7.03 12.57 -3.62
C ASN A 262 -6.52 11.19 -3.20
N TRP A 263 -7.43 10.22 -3.15
CA TRP A 263 -7.05 8.86 -2.78
C TRP A 263 -7.80 7.79 -3.55
N LYS A 264 -7.21 6.60 -3.62
CA LYS A 264 -7.76 5.42 -4.32
C LYS A 264 -7.53 4.14 -3.51
N PRO A 265 -8.31 3.07 -3.74
CA PRO A 265 -8.01 1.75 -3.16
C PRO A 265 -6.63 1.23 -3.58
N GLY A 266 -6.03 0.35 -2.77
CA GLY A 266 -4.64 -0.10 -2.92
C GLY A 266 -4.29 -0.81 -4.24
N ASN A 267 -5.29 -1.28 -5.01
CA ASN A 267 -5.08 -1.91 -6.32
C ASN A 267 -5.02 -0.90 -7.48
N VAL A 268 -5.26 0.39 -7.25
CA VAL A 268 -5.06 1.44 -8.26
C VAL A 268 -3.59 1.83 -8.29
N GLY A 269 -2.98 1.88 -9.46
CA GLY A 269 -1.55 2.19 -9.58
C GLY A 269 -1.22 3.59 -9.03
N GLN A 270 -0.21 3.68 -8.15
CA GLN A 270 0.24 4.96 -7.59
C GLN A 270 0.61 6.01 -8.66
N TRP A 271 0.98 5.53 -9.85
CA TRP A 271 1.39 6.30 -11.01
C TRP A 271 0.23 7.04 -11.68
N ILE A 272 -0.90 6.38 -11.92
CA ILE A 272 -2.08 7.02 -12.53
C ILE A 272 -2.71 8.02 -11.56
N MET A 273 -2.71 7.71 -10.27
CA MET A 273 -3.31 8.56 -9.23
C MET A 273 -2.62 9.93 -9.13
N LEU A 274 -1.28 9.97 -9.26
CA LEU A 274 -0.57 11.23 -9.38
C LEU A 274 -0.98 11.98 -10.66
N LEU A 275 -0.99 11.30 -11.82
CA LEU A 275 -1.36 11.92 -13.09
C LEU A 275 -2.77 12.51 -13.06
N GLU A 276 -3.75 11.80 -12.51
CA GLU A 276 -5.12 12.30 -12.36
C GLU A 276 -5.16 13.63 -11.59
N TYR A 277 -4.37 13.76 -10.52
CA TYR A 277 -4.26 15.02 -9.79
C TYR A 277 -3.56 16.11 -10.62
N LEU A 278 -2.41 15.81 -11.23
CA LEU A 278 -1.65 16.80 -12.01
C LEU A 278 -2.41 17.27 -13.26
N GLU A 279 -3.26 16.42 -13.83
CA GLU A 279 -4.10 16.74 -15.00
C GLU A 279 -5.38 17.48 -14.62
N SER A 280 -5.74 17.50 -13.33
CA SER A 280 -6.94 18.14 -12.80
C SER A 280 -6.96 19.65 -13.01
N ALA A 281 -8.16 20.22 -13.06
CA ALA A 281 -8.32 21.66 -13.12
C ALA A 281 -7.85 22.35 -11.83
N ASP A 282 -7.90 21.67 -10.69
CA ASP A 282 -7.46 22.21 -9.41
C ASP A 282 -5.96 22.40 -9.36
N PHE A 283 -5.16 21.41 -9.77
CA PHE A 283 -3.71 21.58 -9.86
C PHE A 283 -3.32 22.68 -10.86
N LYS A 284 -4.02 22.76 -12.00
CA LYS A 284 -3.75 23.78 -13.03
C LYS A 284 -4.04 25.20 -12.56
N ARG A 285 -5.11 25.40 -11.77
CA ARG A 285 -5.47 26.71 -11.22
C ARG A 285 -4.66 27.07 -9.97
N ASN A 286 -4.45 26.08 -9.11
CA ASN A 286 -3.99 26.24 -7.74
C ASN A 286 -2.94 25.18 -7.38
N PRO A 287 -1.74 25.18 -8.01
CA PRO A 287 -0.71 24.22 -7.66
C PRO A 287 -0.29 24.41 -6.18
N PRO A 288 -0.14 23.32 -5.40
CA PRO A 288 0.26 23.41 -4.00
C PRO A 288 1.73 23.78 -3.91
N GLN A 289 2.20 24.24 -2.75
CA GLN A 289 3.63 24.38 -2.49
C GLN A 289 4.28 23.04 -2.14
N VAL A 290 3.54 22.12 -1.53
CA VAL A 290 4.01 20.79 -1.15
C VAL A 290 3.04 19.73 -1.70
N LEU A 291 3.59 18.73 -2.38
CA LEU A 291 2.87 17.52 -2.75
C LEU A 291 3.45 16.34 -1.96
N VAL A 292 2.63 15.72 -1.13
CA VAL A 292 2.97 14.47 -0.42
C VAL A 292 2.45 13.30 -1.25
N TRP A 293 3.35 12.46 -1.74
CA TRP A 293 3.01 11.28 -2.52
C TRP A 293 3.24 10.02 -1.69
N GLN A 294 2.15 9.41 -1.25
CA GLN A 294 2.20 8.18 -0.46
C GLN A 294 2.41 6.97 -1.38
N MET A 295 3.33 6.10 -0.96
CA MET A 295 3.62 4.81 -1.59
C MET A 295 3.73 3.72 -0.53
N PHE A 296 3.47 2.47 -0.91
CA PHE A 296 3.66 1.31 -0.04
C PHE A 296 5.03 0.67 -0.28
N GLU A 297 5.73 0.29 0.78
CA GLU A 297 6.98 -0.47 0.67
C GLU A 297 6.81 -1.77 -0.15
N PRO A 298 5.81 -2.64 0.09
CA PRO A 298 5.64 -3.88 -0.68
C PRO A 298 5.53 -3.70 -2.20
N THR A 299 4.94 -2.60 -2.65
CA THR A 299 4.67 -2.34 -4.07
C THR A 299 5.51 -1.21 -4.64
N TYR A 300 6.49 -0.69 -3.90
CA TYR A 300 7.33 0.43 -4.35
C TYR A 300 8.08 0.11 -5.64
N ALA A 301 8.55 -1.14 -5.79
CA ALA A 301 9.28 -1.60 -6.96
C ALA A 301 8.42 -1.72 -8.24
N GLN A 302 7.09 -1.57 -8.11
CA GLN A 302 6.13 -1.92 -9.15
C GLN A 302 5.83 -0.69 -10.01
N GLY A 303 6.33 -0.70 -11.24
CA GLY A 303 6.15 0.39 -12.21
C GLY A 303 4.70 0.55 -12.72
N PRO A 304 4.43 1.57 -13.54
CA PRO A 304 3.11 1.83 -14.12
C PRO A 304 2.58 0.69 -14.98
N GLN A 305 3.47 -0.19 -15.45
CA GLN A 305 3.15 -1.33 -16.30
C GLN A 305 2.80 -2.62 -15.55
N ALA A 306 2.82 -2.62 -14.20
CA ALA A 306 2.70 -3.85 -13.41
C ALA A 306 1.30 -4.49 -13.49
N SER A 307 1.12 -5.37 -14.48
CA SER A 307 -0.11 -6.13 -14.68
C SER A 307 -0.30 -7.19 -13.59
N GLY A 308 -1.57 -7.50 -13.29
CA GLY A 308 -1.93 -8.43 -12.22
C GLY A 308 -1.86 -7.84 -10.80
N LEU A 309 -1.12 -6.73 -10.62
CA LEU A 309 -1.11 -5.95 -9.38
C LEU A 309 -2.04 -4.74 -9.47
N TRP A 310 -1.87 -3.94 -10.54
CA TRP A 310 -2.73 -2.78 -10.78
C TRP A 310 -4.00 -3.15 -11.51
N ASP A 311 -5.07 -2.40 -11.24
CA ASP A 311 -6.26 -2.47 -12.07
C ASP A 311 -5.95 -2.11 -13.53
N ASN A 312 -6.74 -2.62 -14.46
CA ASN A 312 -6.46 -2.46 -15.89
C ASN A 312 -6.47 -1.00 -16.35
N ALA A 313 -7.23 -0.12 -15.68
CA ALA A 313 -7.31 1.29 -16.03
C ALA A 313 -6.06 2.08 -15.60
N SER A 314 -5.32 1.57 -14.62
CA SER A 314 -4.08 2.17 -14.12
C SER A 314 -2.86 1.85 -14.97
N ILE A 315 -2.89 0.74 -15.73
CA ILE A 315 -1.72 0.19 -16.39
C ILE A 315 -1.33 1.02 -17.61
N MET A 316 -0.06 1.44 -17.67
CA MET A 316 0.52 2.10 -18.84
C MET A 316 2.03 1.84 -18.91
N SER A 317 2.65 2.07 -20.07
CA SER A 317 4.11 2.02 -20.16
C SER A 317 4.73 3.18 -19.38
N ALA A 318 5.98 3.00 -18.93
CA ALA A 318 6.76 4.07 -18.31
C ALA A 318 6.89 5.31 -19.20
N ASP A 319 7.00 5.12 -20.52
CA ASP A 319 7.11 6.23 -21.48
C ASP A 319 5.80 6.99 -21.63
N SER A 320 4.66 6.30 -21.69
CA SER A 320 3.34 6.93 -21.68
C SER A 320 3.12 7.72 -20.39
N TRP A 321 3.54 7.17 -19.24
CA TRP A 321 3.48 7.88 -17.97
C TRP A 321 4.33 9.15 -17.97
N ARG A 322 5.58 9.08 -18.44
CA ARG A 322 6.46 10.25 -18.58
C ARG A 322 5.90 11.31 -19.53
N GLN A 323 5.30 10.90 -20.64
CA GLN A 323 4.67 11.82 -21.59
C GLN A 323 3.53 12.59 -20.93
N ARG A 324 2.64 11.89 -20.22
CA ARG A 324 1.54 12.51 -19.48
C ARG A 324 2.03 13.42 -18.36
N LEU A 325 3.04 12.98 -17.59
CA LEU A 325 3.66 13.79 -16.55
C LEU A 325 4.21 15.12 -17.10
N ARG A 326 4.96 15.08 -18.21
CA ARG A 326 5.51 16.29 -18.85
C ARG A 326 4.40 17.22 -19.31
N ALA A 327 3.39 16.68 -20.00
CA ALA A 327 2.24 17.45 -20.47
C ALA A 327 1.47 18.12 -19.30
N ALA A 328 1.22 17.40 -18.21
CA ALA A 328 0.55 17.92 -17.02
C ALA A 328 1.40 19.00 -16.31
N ALA A 329 2.72 18.81 -16.28
CA ALA A 329 3.67 19.80 -15.79
C ALA A 329 3.94 20.94 -16.80
N GLY A 330 3.24 20.99 -17.95
CA GLY A 330 3.38 21.98 -19.03
C GLY A 330 4.79 22.12 -19.59
N LYS A 331 5.45 20.97 -19.78
CA LYS A 331 6.64 20.81 -20.60
C LYS A 331 6.30 20.01 -21.85
#